data_AF-A0A833CKV3-F1
#
_entry.id   AF-A0A833CKV3-F1
#
_cell.length_a   1.000
_cell.length_b   1.000
_cell.length_c   1.000
_cell.angle_alpha   90.00
_cell.angle_beta   90.00
_cell.angle_gamma   90.00
#
_symmetry.space_group_name_H-M   'P 1'
#
loop_
_entity.id
_entity.type
_entity.pdbx_description
1 polymer ?
#
loop_
_entity_poly.entity_id
_entity_poly.type
_entity_poly.pdbx_seq_one_letter_code
_entity_poly.pdbx_strand_id
1 'polypeptide(L)'
;MKRSIIVILCLALLQPFTAWADYNENTSKLEGGNSYSIFNGNGGSAVGRYQITAGTWQQLGYFQYTGSGSRGDWSNYVATDKAKAAGVNSLNDLRYSSAGASLQDAANMELASRNWSSLSSQARGLVGQTINGVEITQDGLLGAAHFLGAGALNDWVASGFDPSVLPASYLTANGFSSYAELQAHLLKRMAAMNGQSFAGLEGGLGGETGGGMYDQTEGFPGIGTKRPILIREIPPFQGEKATL
;
A
#
# COMPACT_ATOMS: atom_id res chain seq x y z
N MET A 1 -11.62 -59.46 -7.39
CA MET A 1 -10.88 -58.19 -7.60
C MET A 1 -11.88 -57.03 -7.59
N LYS A 2 -12.05 -56.35 -6.45
CA LYS A 2 -12.90 -55.15 -6.34
C LYS A 2 -11.96 -53.95 -6.20
N ARG A 3 -11.98 -53.05 -7.19
CA ARG A 3 -11.15 -51.83 -7.21
C ARG A 3 -11.82 -50.80 -6.31
N SER A 4 -11.17 -50.45 -5.20
CA SER A 4 -11.54 -49.31 -4.37
C SER A 4 -11.21 -48.02 -5.11
N ILE A 5 -12.21 -47.20 -5.40
CA ILE A 5 -12.03 -45.83 -5.86
C ILE A 5 -11.86 -44.97 -4.61
N ILE A 6 -10.65 -44.47 -4.38
CA ILE A 6 -10.39 -43.42 -3.40
C ILE A 6 -10.80 -42.11 -4.06
N VAL A 7 -11.90 -41.52 -3.60
CA VAL A 7 -12.26 -40.13 -3.91
C VAL A 7 -11.44 -39.25 -2.98
N ILE A 8 -10.38 -38.63 -3.51
CA ILE A 8 -9.67 -37.55 -2.82
C ILE A 8 -10.58 -36.32 -2.91
N LEU A 9 -11.29 -36.03 -1.82
CA LEU A 9 -12.03 -34.80 -1.64
C LEU A 9 -11.00 -33.68 -1.43
N CYS A 10 -10.65 -32.96 -2.49
CA CYS A 10 -9.91 -31.71 -2.39
C CYS A 10 -10.77 -30.68 -1.65
N LEU A 11 -10.60 -30.58 -0.33
CA LEU A 11 -10.95 -29.37 0.42
C LEU A 11 -9.99 -28.27 -0.06
N ALA A 12 -10.34 -27.60 -1.15
CA ALA A 12 -9.80 -26.29 -1.42
C ALA A 12 -10.25 -25.38 -0.27
N LEU A 13 -9.28 -24.91 0.51
CA LEU A 13 -9.43 -23.89 1.53
C LEU A 13 -10.05 -22.64 0.90
N LEU A 14 -11.38 -22.58 0.89
CA LEU A 14 -12.12 -21.34 0.71
C LEU A 14 -11.81 -20.48 1.94
N GLN A 15 -10.72 -19.72 1.86
CA GLN A 15 -10.50 -18.59 2.75
C GLN A 15 -11.74 -17.72 2.65
N PRO A 16 -12.46 -17.44 3.75
CA PRO A 16 -13.76 -16.81 3.67
C PRO A 16 -13.61 -15.41 3.07
N PHE A 17 -14.45 -15.11 2.07
CA PHE A 17 -14.56 -13.81 1.40
C PHE A 17 -14.76 -12.62 2.37
N THR A 18 -15.10 -12.88 3.64
CA THR A 18 -15.29 -11.88 4.69
C THR A 18 -14.00 -11.19 5.12
N ALA A 19 -12.83 -11.85 5.03
CA ALA A 19 -11.54 -11.24 5.40
C ALA A 19 -11.09 -10.09 4.48
N TRP A 20 -11.80 -9.90 3.36
CA TRP A 20 -11.47 -8.95 2.31
C TRP A 20 -12.40 -7.73 2.28
N ALA A 21 -13.61 -7.84 2.88
CA ALA A 21 -14.60 -6.76 2.87
C ALA A 21 -14.18 -5.57 3.73
N ASP A 22 -13.54 -5.82 4.86
CA ASP A 22 -13.10 -4.76 5.78
C ASP A 22 -11.75 -4.15 5.40
N TYR A 23 -10.95 -4.83 4.57
CA TYR A 23 -9.61 -4.37 4.17
C TYR A 23 -9.65 -3.00 3.48
N ASN A 24 -10.50 -2.83 2.46
CA ASN A 24 -10.64 -1.57 1.76
C ASN A 24 -11.12 -0.45 2.70
N GLU A 25 -12.06 -0.74 3.59
CA GLU A 25 -12.55 0.26 4.55
C GLU A 25 -11.46 0.66 5.54
N ASN A 26 -10.68 -0.29 6.06
CA ASN A 26 -9.58 -0.05 7.00
C ASN A 26 -8.44 0.72 6.33
N THR A 27 -8.03 0.34 5.10
CA THR A 27 -7.02 1.09 4.34
C THR A 27 -7.49 2.51 4.03
N SER A 28 -8.75 2.69 3.62
CA SER A 28 -9.33 4.01 3.32
C SER A 28 -9.27 4.99 4.50
N LYS A 29 -9.46 4.49 5.73
CA LYS A 29 -9.37 5.30 6.96
C LYS A 29 -7.94 5.77 7.25
N LEU A 30 -6.93 5.00 6.83
CA LEU A 30 -5.51 5.35 7.01
C LEU A 30 -5.01 6.31 5.93
N GLU A 31 -5.44 6.10 4.69
CA GLU A 31 -4.83 6.74 3.51
C GLU A 31 -5.47 8.06 3.09
N GLY A 32 -6.79 8.11 2.85
CA GLY A 32 -7.38 9.18 2.04
C GLY A 32 -8.69 9.77 2.56
N GLY A 33 -9.27 9.20 3.62
CA GLY A 33 -10.51 9.70 4.19
C GLY A 33 -11.70 9.59 3.25
N ASN A 34 -11.90 8.40 2.64
CA ASN A 34 -13.05 8.03 1.81
C ASN A 34 -13.23 8.84 0.50
N SER A 35 -12.18 9.51 0.01
CA SER A 35 -12.23 10.31 -1.21
C SER A 35 -11.47 9.64 -2.36
N TYR A 36 -12.16 9.34 -3.46
CA TYR A 36 -11.57 8.77 -4.68
C TYR A 36 -10.84 9.79 -5.57
N SER A 37 -11.09 11.07 -5.36
CA SER A 37 -10.59 12.17 -6.18
C SER A 37 -9.33 12.83 -5.63
N ILE A 38 -9.02 12.58 -4.35
CA ILE A 38 -7.90 13.20 -3.66
C ILE A 38 -6.58 12.88 -4.37
N PHE A 39 -5.76 13.89 -4.59
CA PHE A 39 -4.49 13.72 -5.29
C PHE A 39 -3.37 14.45 -4.56
N ASN A 40 -2.30 13.73 -4.29
CA ASN A 40 -1.12 14.31 -3.67
C ASN A 40 -0.15 14.76 -4.77
N GLY A 41 -0.39 15.97 -5.31
CA GLY A 41 0.45 16.59 -6.33
C GLY A 41 1.71 17.29 -5.80
N ASN A 42 1.86 17.45 -4.49
CA ASN A 42 2.97 18.18 -3.86
C ASN A 42 4.21 17.28 -3.65
N GLY A 43 4.75 16.76 -4.77
CA GLY A 43 5.94 15.91 -4.79
C GLY A 43 5.66 14.41 -4.61
N GLY A 44 4.38 14.02 -4.53
CA GLY A 44 3.92 12.63 -4.59
C GLY A 44 3.26 12.30 -5.93
N SER A 45 2.86 11.04 -6.10
CA SER A 45 2.03 10.58 -7.22
C SER A 45 0.82 9.75 -6.76
N ALA A 46 0.60 9.72 -5.45
CA ALA A 46 -0.48 8.98 -4.82
C ALA A 46 -1.84 9.59 -5.19
N VAL A 47 -2.76 8.74 -5.62
CA VAL A 47 -4.09 9.15 -6.05
C VAL A 47 -5.17 8.31 -5.39
N GLY A 48 -6.25 9.00 -5.04
CA GLY A 48 -7.54 8.45 -4.70
C GLY A 48 -7.62 7.81 -3.32
N ARG A 49 -8.67 7.01 -3.10
CA ARG A 49 -9.11 6.57 -1.77
C ARG A 49 -8.04 5.81 -1.00
N TYR A 50 -7.18 5.11 -1.73
CA TYR A 50 -6.14 4.23 -1.22
C TYR A 50 -4.72 4.78 -1.42
N GLN A 51 -4.60 6.01 -1.95
CA GLN A 51 -3.33 6.70 -2.19
C GLN A 51 -2.30 5.84 -2.97
N ILE A 52 -2.77 5.08 -3.96
CA ILE A 52 -1.91 4.24 -4.81
C ILE A 52 -1.07 5.15 -5.72
N THR A 53 0.25 4.96 -5.73
CA THR A 53 1.19 5.77 -6.54
C THR A 53 1.18 5.41 -8.02
N ALA A 54 1.59 6.33 -8.89
CA ALA A 54 1.67 6.10 -10.34
C ALA A 54 2.52 4.87 -10.70
N GLY A 55 3.65 4.68 -10.01
CA GLY A 55 4.49 3.49 -10.17
C GLY A 55 3.77 2.18 -9.81
N THR A 56 2.92 2.20 -8.77
CA THR A 56 2.13 1.03 -8.38
C THR A 56 1.00 0.76 -9.36
N TRP A 57 0.30 1.80 -9.82
CA TRP A 57 -0.67 1.71 -10.91
C TRP A 57 -0.07 1.12 -12.18
N GLN A 58 1.18 1.47 -12.48
CA GLN A 58 1.93 0.85 -13.58
C GLN A 58 2.25 -0.62 -13.33
N GLN A 59 2.70 -0.99 -12.14
CA GLN A 59 2.99 -2.39 -11.80
C GLN A 59 1.74 -3.28 -11.80
N LEU A 60 0.58 -2.73 -11.44
CA LEU A 60 -0.72 -3.40 -11.58
C LEU A 60 -1.17 -3.50 -13.05
N GLY A 61 -0.47 -2.81 -13.96
CA GLY A 61 -0.69 -2.86 -15.39
C GLY A 61 -1.84 -1.99 -15.88
N TYR A 62 -2.31 -1.02 -15.09
CA TYR A 62 -3.41 -0.13 -15.47
C TYR A 62 -2.91 1.11 -16.22
N PHE A 63 -1.77 1.66 -15.84
CA PHE A 63 -1.14 2.80 -16.49
C PHE A 63 0.26 2.44 -16.99
N GLN A 64 0.77 3.15 -18.00
CA GLN A 64 2.09 2.93 -18.53
C GLN A 64 2.83 4.26 -18.61
N TYR A 65 4.03 4.31 -18.03
CA TYR A 65 4.93 5.45 -18.21
C TYR A 65 5.46 5.45 -19.65
N THR A 66 5.30 6.57 -20.34
CA THR A 66 5.71 6.78 -21.74
C THR A 66 6.58 8.02 -21.94
N GLY A 67 6.76 8.82 -20.89
CA GLY A 67 7.58 10.04 -20.96
C GLY A 67 9.07 9.80 -20.77
N SER A 68 9.83 10.90 -20.73
CA SER A 68 11.23 10.97 -20.31
C SER A 68 11.44 11.84 -19.06
N GLY A 69 10.36 12.42 -18.53
CA GLY A 69 10.37 13.31 -17.36
C GLY A 69 10.20 12.60 -16.02
N SER A 70 9.82 13.33 -14.98
CA SER A 70 9.63 12.75 -13.64
C SER A 70 8.59 11.62 -13.65
N ARG A 71 8.90 10.52 -12.96
CA ARG A 71 7.98 9.40 -12.74
C ARG A 71 6.92 9.69 -11.68
N GLY A 72 7.04 10.79 -10.95
CA GLY A 72 5.97 11.31 -10.09
C GLY A 72 4.91 12.09 -10.86
N ASP A 73 5.22 12.54 -12.08
CA ASP A 73 4.32 13.34 -12.89
C ASP A 73 3.43 12.45 -13.78
N TRP A 74 2.12 12.50 -13.51
CA TRP A 74 1.10 11.75 -14.22
C TRP A 74 0.93 12.18 -15.69
N SER A 75 1.44 13.34 -16.10
CA SER A 75 1.46 13.74 -17.52
C SER A 75 2.31 12.79 -18.38
N ASN A 76 3.23 12.04 -17.76
CA ASN A 76 4.09 11.05 -18.40
C ASN A 76 3.47 9.65 -18.47
N TYR A 77 2.20 9.47 -18.07
CA TYR A 77 1.53 8.18 -18.03
C TYR A 77 0.30 8.15 -18.93
N VAL A 78 0.06 7.00 -19.57
CA VAL A 78 -1.14 6.73 -20.37
C VAL A 78 -1.90 5.52 -19.84
N ALA A 79 -3.23 5.54 -19.96
CA ALA A 79 -4.06 4.38 -19.63
C ALA A 79 -3.79 3.23 -20.60
N THR A 80 -3.54 2.04 -20.06
CA THR A 80 -3.40 0.79 -20.82
C THR A 80 -4.77 0.23 -21.22
N ASP A 81 -4.76 -0.83 -22.03
CA ASP A 81 -6.00 -1.54 -22.36
C ASP A 81 -6.68 -2.15 -21.14
N LYS A 82 -5.93 -2.52 -20.09
CA LYS A 82 -6.49 -3.03 -18.83
C LYS A 82 -7.33 -1.95 -18.12
N ALA A 83 -6.86 -0.70 -18.08
CA ALA A 83 -7.62 0.41 -17.50
C ALA A 83 -8.81 0.80 -18.36
N LYS A 84 -8.64 0.86 -19.69
CA LYS A 84 -9.72 1.18 -20.62
C LYS A 84 -10.85 0.15 -20.58
N ALA A 85 -10.52 -1.14 -20.43
CA ALA A 85 -11.48 -2.20 -20.23
C ALA A 85 -12.31 -2.03 -18.94
N ALA A 86 -11.75 -1.35 -17.93
CA ALA A 86 -12.45 -0.95 -16.71
C ALA A 86 -13.19 0.40 -16.83
N GLY A 87 -13.23 1.00 -18.02
CA GLY A 87 -13.87 2.29 -18.27
C GLY A 87 -13.03 3.52 -17.90
N VAL A 88 -11.72 3.37 -17.67
CA VAL A 88 -10.81 4.45 -17.28
C VAL A 88 -9.81 4.74 -18.40
N ASN A 89 -9.92 5.90 -19.04
CA ASN A 89 -9.07 6.30 -20.16
C ASN A 89 -8.01 7.33 -19.77
N SER A 90 -8.13 7.95 -18.60
CA SER A 90 -7.26 9.02 -18.14
C SER A 90 -7.13 9.06 -16.61
N LEU A 91 -6.20 9.86 -16.08
CA LEU A 91 -6.14 10.17 -14.65
C LEU A 91 -7.44 10.86 -14.17
N ASN A 92 -8.06 11.71 -14.99
CA ASN A 92 -9.32 12.34 -14.64
C ASN A 92 -10.44 11.31 -14.49
N ASP A 93 -10.52 10.33 -15.41
CA ASP A 93 -11.49 9.25 -15.28
C ASP A 93 -11.23 8.45 -14.00
N LEU A 94 -9.97 8.16 -13.68
CA LEU A 94 -9.60 7.46 -12.45
C LEU A 94 -10.07 8.22 -11.19
N ARG A 95 -9.96 9.55 -11.19
CA ARG A 95 -10.26 10.41 -10.03
C ARG A 95 -11.72 10.82 -9.88
N TYR A 96 -12.44 10.95 -10.99
CA TYR A 96 -13.72 11.68 -11.03
C TYR A 96 -14.88 10.90 -11.64
N SER A 97 -14.68 9.61 -11.98
CA SER A 97 -15.76 8.78 -12.54
C SER A 97 -16.13 7.62 -11.61
N SER A 98 -17.34 7.09 -11.78
CA SER A 98 -17.79 5.87 -11.10
C SER A 98 -16.96 4.64 -11.51
N ALA A 99 -16.55 4.58 -12.78
CA ALA A 99 -15.61 3.58 -13.28
C ALA A 99 -14.24 3.70 -12.58
N GLY A 100 -13.76 4.93 -12.39
CA GLY A 100 -12.56 5.24 -11.61
C GLY A 100 -12.65 4.76 -10.17
N ALA A 101 -13.75 5.07 -9.47
CA ALA A 101 -13.97 4.60 -8.10
C ALA A 101 -13.95 3.07 -8.00
N SER A 102 -14.68 2.39 -8.89
CA SER A 102 -14.71 0.92 -8.94
C SER A 102 -13.33 0.32 -9.25
N LEU A 103 -12.56 0.97 -10.13
CA LEU A 103 -11.21 0.54 -10.46
C LEU A 103 -10.25 0.72 -9.27
N GLN A 104 -10.37 1.80 -8.51
CA GLN A 104 -9.57 2.01 -7.29
C GLN A 104 -9.82 0.92 -6.25
N ASP A 105 -11.09 0.56 -6.01
CA ASP A 105 -11.45 -0.52 -5.09
C ASP A 105 -10.84 -1.84 -5.52
N ALA A 106 -10.99 -2.20 -6.80
CA ALA A 106 -10.46 -3.45 -7.36
C ALA A 106 -8.92 -3.48 -7.34
N ALA A 107 -8.27 -2.36 -7.67
CA ALA A 107 -6.81 -2.26 -7.70
C ALA A 107 -6.19 -2.37 -6.30
N ASN A 108 -6.83 -1.82 -5.26
CA ASN A 108 -6.36 -1.98 -3.88
C ASN A 108 -6.41 -3.44 -3.43
N MET A 109 -7.47 -4.16 -3.81
CA MET A 109 -7.60 -5.60 -3.54
C MET A 109 -6.58 -6.43 -4.32
N GLU A 110 -6.35 -6.10 -5.58
CA GLU A 110 -5.32 -6.73 -6.40
C GLU A 110 -3.92 -6.51 -5.79
N LEU A 111 -3.62 -5.30 -5.34
CA LEU A 111 -2.37 -4.96 -4.65
C LEU A 111 -2.21 -5.77 -3.36
N ALA A 112 -3.24 -5.84 -2.52
CA ALA A 112 -3.23 -6.62 -1.30
C ALA A 112 -2.98 -8.11 -1.55
N SER A 113 -3.62 -8.68 -2.58
CA SER A 113 -3.40 -10.07 -3.00
C SER A 113 -1.96 -10.33 -3.46
N ARG A 114 -1.41 -9.43 -4.30
CA ARG A 114 -0.01 -9.52 -4.73
C ARG A 114 0.95 -9.38 -3.55
N ASN A 115 0.68 -8.45 -2.64
CA ASN A 115 1.47 -8.28 -1.42
C ASN A 115 1.45 -9.56 -0.58
N TRP A 116 0.27 -10.10 -0.26
CA TRP A 116 0.14 -11.34 0.52
C TRP A 116 0.92 -12.51 -0.08
N SER A 117 0.79 -12.71 -1.40
CA SER A 117 1.51 -13.77 -2.12
C SER A 117 3.03 -13.60 -2.10
N SER A 118 3.50 -12.35 -1.98
CA SER A 118 4.92 -11.99 -1.94
C SER A 118 5.51 -12.02 -0.53
N LEU A 119 4.68 -12.14 0.52
CA LEU A 119 5.16 -12.27 1.88
C LEU A 119 5.82 -13.63 2.10
N SER A 120 6.98 -13.59 2.76
CA SER A 120 7.71 -14.80 3.14
C SER A 120 6.86 -15.66 4.08
N SER A 121 7.19 -16.96 4.16
CA SER A 121 6.56 -17.86 5.14
C SER A 121 6.81 -17.37 6.57
N GLN A 122 7.97 -16.77 6.84
CA GLN A 122 8.30 -16.17 8.13
C GLN A 122 7.35 -15.01 8.46
N ALA A 123 7.14 -14.06 7.53
CA ALA A 123 6.23 -12.94 7.73
C ALA A 123 4.78 -13.41 7.92
N ARG A 124 4.29 -14.32 7.08
CA ARG A 124 2.93 -14.88 7.22
C ARG A 124 2.76 -15.70 8.50
N GLY A 125 3.82 -16.35 8.98
CA GLY A 125 3.83 -17.12 10.21
C GLY A 125 3.71 -16.27 11.49
N LEU A 126 3.83 -14.95 11.39
CA LEU A 126 3.62 -14.03 12.52
C LEU A 126 2.15 -13.85 12.90
N VAL A 127 1.20 -14.21 12.02
CA VAL A 127 -0.23 -14.02 12.30
C VAL A 127 -0.63 -14.74 13.59
N GLY A 128 -1.28 -14.00 14.49
CA GLY A 128 -1.68 -14.45 15.83
C GLY A 128 -0.61 -14.26 16.92
N GLN A 129 0.59 -13.77 16.58
CA GLN A 129 1.63 -13.44 17.55
C GLN A 129 1.54 -11.98 17.97
N THR A 130 2.01 -11.66 19.17
CA THR A 130 2.18 -10.27 19.63
C THR A 130 3.64 -9.85 19.49
N ILE A 131 3.90 -8.80 18.72
CA ILE A 131 5.23 -8.20 18.53
C ILE A 131 5.18 -6.76 19.01
N ASN A 132 6.06 -6.39 19.96
CA ASN A 132 6.13 -5.04 20.52
C ASN A 132 4.77 -4.47 20.98
N GLY A 133 3.92 -5.33 21.57
CA GLY A 133 2.59 -4.95 22.06
C GLY A 133 1.49 -4.89 21.00
N VAL A 134 1.76 -5.23 19.74
CA VAL A 134 0.77 -5.29 18.65
C VAL A 134 0.51 -6.75 18.28
N GLU A 135 -0.76 -7.16 18.25
CA GLU A 135 -1.11 -8.47 17.68
C GLU A 135 -1.02 -8.39 16.17
N ILE A 136 -0.21 -9.26 15.60
CA ILE A 136 -0.02 -9.34 14.16
C ILE A 136 -1.19 -10.09 13.55
N THR A 137 -1.90 -9.41 12.65
CA THR A 137 -2.98 -9.97 11.84
C THR A 137 -2.60 -9.95 10.36
N GLN A 138 -3.35 -10.68 9.53
CA GLN A 138 -3.19 -10.59 8.08
C GLN A 138 -3.36 -9.13 7.60
N ASP A 139 -4.39 -8.43 8.08
CA ASP A 139 -4.66 -7.04 7.68
C ASP A 139 -3.59 -6.08 8.18
N GLY A 140 -3.03 -6.31 9.37
CA GLY A 140 -1.87 -5.58 9.87
C GLY A 140 -0.68 -5.73 8.92
N LEU A 141 -0.30 -6.96 8.57
CA LEU A 141 0.79 -7.22 7.62
C LEU A 141 0.53 -6.60 6.25
N LEU A 142 -0.71 -6.67 5.76
CA LEU A 142 -1.09 -6.04 4.49
C LEU A 142 -1.03 -4.51 4.56
N GLY A 143 -1.41 -3.90 5.68
CA GLY A 143 -1.24 -2.46 5.90
C GLY A 143 0.23 -2.05 5.88
N ALA A 144 1.10 -2.80 6.57
CA ALA A 144 2.53 -2.55 6.53
C ALA A 144 3.11 -2.77 5.13
N ALA A 145 2.67 -3.81 4.40
CA ALA A 145 3.09 -4.07 3.03
C ALA A 145 2.52 -3.07 2.02
N HIS A 146 1.36 -2.46 2.27
CA HIS A 146 0.81 -1.38 1.46
C HIS A 146 1.75 -0.18 1.46
N PHE A 147 2.27 0.16 2.64
CA PHE A 147 3.25 1.22 2.86
C PHE A 147 4.65 0.83 2.36
N LEU A 148 5.28 -0.18 2.98
CA LEU A 148 6.66 -0.61 2.71
C LEU A 148 6.85 -1.29 1.35
N GLY A 149 5.83 -1.97 0.85
CA GLY A 149 6.00 -3.06 -0.10
C GLY A 149 6.39 -4.37 0.58
N ALA A 150 5.93 -5.49 0.03
CA ALA A 150 6.06 -6.82 0.62
C ALA A 150 7.52 -7.26 0.91
N GLY A 151 8.49 -6.93 0.06
CA GLY A 151 9.88 -7.36 0.25
C GLY A 151 10.64 -6.52 1.25
N ALA A 152 10.34 -5.22 1.38
CA ALA A 152 10.87 -4.42 2.48
C ALA A 152 10.30 -4.90 3.83
N LEU A 153 9.01 -5.28 3.85
CA LEU A 153 8.42 -5.95 5.01
C LEU A 153 9.11 -7.29 5.31
N ASN A 154 9.40 -8.10 4.28
CA ASN A 154 10.13 -9.36 4.47
C ASN A 154 11.55 -9.13 5.02
N ASP A 155 12.27 -8.12 4.52
CA ASP A 155 13.61 -7.79 5.01
C ASP A 155 13.57 -7.34 6.49
N TRP A 156 12.60 -6.51 6.85
CA TRP A 156 12.36 -6.08 8.24
C TRP A 156 11.97 -7.24 9.17
N VAL A 157 11.14 -8.17 8.71
CA VAL A 157 10.82 -9.38 9.48
C VAL A 157 12.06 -10.28 9.63
N ALA A 158 12.81 -10.47 8.55
CA ALA A 158 14.01 -11.32 8.55
C ALA A 158 15.12 -10.78 9.46
N SER A 159 15.17 -9.45 9.67
CA SER A 159 16.12 -8.81 10.59
C SER A 159 15.72 -8.93 12.07
N GLY A 160 14.56 -9.53 12.38
CA GLY A 160 14.02 -9.54 13.73
C GLY A 160 13.41 -8.20 14.13
N PHE A 161 12.79 -7.50 13.17
CA PHE A 161 12.12 -6.21 13.36
C PHE A 161 13.06 -5.03 13.60
N ASP A 162 14.30 -5.11 13.14
CA ASP A 162 15.25 -3.98 13.14
C ASP A 162 14.93 -3.04 11.96
N PRO A 163 14.45 -1.80 12.22
CA PRO A 163 14.11 -0.84 11.17
C PRO A 163 15.34 -0.33 10.40
N SER A 164 16.57 -0.47 10.92
CA SER A 164 17.78 0.05 10.28
C SER A 164 18.18 -0.72 9.00
N VAL A 165 17.59 -1.89 8.75
CA VAL A 165 17.76 -2.64 7.51
C VAL A 165 16.99 -2.03 6.33
N LEU A 166 16.05 -1.13 6.62
CA LEU A 166 15.31 -0.40 5.60
C LEU A 166 16.19 0.75 5.06
N PRO A 167 16.05 1.14 3.78
CA PRO A 167 16.84 2.23 3.22
C PRO A 167 16.61 3.55 3.95
N ALA A 168 17.68 4.33 4.20
CA ALA A 168 17.57 5.66 4.83
C ALA A 168 16.69 6.64 4.04
N SER A 169 16.56 6.41 2.73
CA SER A 169 15.64 7.17 1.86
C SER A 169 14.17 7.05 2.29
N TYR A 170 13.80 6.00 3.05
CA TYR A 170 12.45 5.83 3.57
C TYR A 170 12.11 6.89 4.62
N LEU A 171 13.12 7.28 5.42
CA LEU A 171 12.97 8.34 6.42
C LEU A 171 12.72 9.68 5.72
N THR A 172 13.63 10.06 4.82
CA THR A 172 13.56 11.36 4.13
C THR A 172 12.36 11.46 3.19
N ALA A 173 11.95 10.38 2.53
CA ALA A 173 10.77 10.38 1.67
C ALA A 173 9.48 10.69 2.46
N ASN A 174 9.41 10.29 3.73
CA ASN A 174 8.20 10.34 4.55
C ASN A 174 8.24 11.39 5.67
N GLY A 175 9.34 12.12 5.78
CA GLY A 175 9.53 13.11 6.84
C GLY A 175 9.77 12.50 8.22
N PHE A 176 10.18 11.23 8.31
CA PHE A 176 10.60 10.66 9.59
C PHE A 176 11.99 11.17 9.96
N SER A 177 12.14 11.54 11.23
CA SER A 177 13.39 12.00 11.81
C SER A 177 14.30 10.85 12.25
N SER A 178 13.76 9.63 12.39
CA SER A 178 14.55 8.47 12.83
C SER A 178 13.93 7.12 12.44
N TYR A 179 14.73 6.05 12.50
CA TYR A 179 14.24 4.67 12.37
C TYR A 179 13.31 4.24 13.51
N ALA A 180 13.46 4.83 14.71
CA ALA A 180 12.55 4.57 15.82
C ALA A 180 11.15 5.11 15.52
N GLU A 181 11.07 6.29 14.90
CA GLU A 181 9.82 6.87 14.43
C GLU A 181 9.18 6.03 13.31
N LEU A 182 9.98 5.58 12.34
CA LEU A 182 9.52 4.65 11.30
C LEU A 182 8.99 3.35 11.91
N GLN A 183 9.71 2.74 12.85
CA GLN A 183 9.30 1.52 13.55
C GLN A 183 7.94 1.71 14.24
N ALA A 184 7.80 2.80 14.99
CA ALA A 184 6.57 3.08 15.71
C ALA A 184 5.42 3.33 14.73
N HIS A 185 5.68 4.00 13.59
CA HIS A 185 4.69 4.23 12.55
C HIS A 185 4.20 2.90 11.95
N LEU A 186 5.11 1.97 11.65
CA LEU A 186 4.78 0.63 11.17
C LEU A 186 3.89 -0.13 12.15
N LEU A 187 4.26 -0.18 13.42
CA LEU A 187 3.49 -0.87 14.47
C LEU A 187 2.10 -0.25 14.64
N LYS A 188 2.01 1.09 14.64
CA LYS A 188 0.74 1.82 14.72
C LYS A 188 -0.16 1.54 13.54
N ARG A 189 0.40 1.49 12.33
CA ARG A 189 -0.33 1.19 11.10
C ARG A 189 -0.86 -0.24 11.11
N MET A 190 -0.06 -1.21 11.55
CA MET A 190 -0.50 -2.60 11.70
C MET A 190 -1.64 -2.73 12.71
N ALA A 191 -1.55 -2.04 13.85
CA ALA A 191 -2.60 -2.01 14.86
C ALA A 191 -3.88 -1.32 14.35
N ALA A 192 -3.76 -0.22 13.59
CA ALA A 192 -4.93 0.48 13.11
C ALA A 192 -5.72 -0.33 12.06
N MET A 193 -5.04 -1.19 11.28
CA MET A 193 -5.68 -2.05 10.28
C MET A 193 -6.60 -3.13 10.87
N ASN A 194 -6.41 -3.53 12.13
CA ASN A 194 -7.25 -4.51 12.83
C ASN A 194 -8.03 -3.91 14.01
N GLY A 195 -8.12 -2.57 14.08
CA GLY A 195 -8.86 -1.85 15.13
C GLY A 195 -8.19 -1.83 16.50
N GLN A 196 -6.92 -2.24 16.59
CA GLN A 196 -6.12 -2.15 17.81
C GLN A 196 -5.55 -0.74 18.00
N SER A 197 -5.32 -0.37 19.26
CA SER A 197 -4.60 0.85 19.61
C SER A 197 -3.12 0.55 19.87
N PHE A 198 -2.24 1.50 19.52
CA PHE A 198 -0.80 1.41 19.78
C PHE A 198 -0.32 2.68 20.49
N ALA A 199 0.32 2.52 21.65
CA ALA A 199 0.73 3.62 22.53
C ALA A 199 2.13 4.19 22.22
N GLY A 200 2.90 3.58 21.31
CA GLY A 200 4.31 3.96 21.06
C GLY A 200 4.54 5.21 20.19
N LEU A 201 3.49 5.93 19.82
CA LEU A 201 3.52 7.22 19.12
C LEU A 201 2.39 8.10 19.67
N GLU A 202 2.73 9.10 20.48
CA GLU A 202 1.77 10.13 20.92
C GLU A 202 1.33 10.98 19.70
N GLY A 203 0.02 11.18 19.52
CA GLY A 203 -0.55 11.87 18.35
C GLY A 203 -1.29 10.94 17.37
N GLY A 204 -1.81 11.46 16.27
CA GLY A 204 -2.39 10.64 15.18
C GLY A 204 -1.32 9.87 14.41
N LEU A 205 -1.68 9.17 13.33
CA LEU A 205 -0.67 8.68 12.37
C LEU A 205 0.04 9.84 11.61
N GLY A 206 -0.32 11.09 11.90
CA GLY A 206 0.25 12.32 11.35
C GLY A 206 1.57 12.69 12.01
N GLY A 207 2.62 12.76 11.18
CA GLY A 207 3.83 13.51 11.50
C GLY A 207 3.53 15.00 11.49
N GLU A 208 4.20 15.75 12.35
CA GLU A 208 4.06 17.21 12.40
C GLU A 208 4.39 17.82 11.02
N THR A 209 3.57 18.77 10.59
CA THR A 209 3.72 19.53 9.35
C THR A 209 5.07 20.28 9.33
N GLY A 210 6.10 19.64 8.77
CA GLY A 210 7.41 20.23 8.48
C GLY A 210 7.55 20.53 6.99
N GLY A 211 7.54 21.81 6.63
CA GLY A 211 7.68 22.27 5.25
C GLY A 211 9.08 22.07 4.66
N GLY A 212 9.12 21.84 3.35
CA GLY A 212 10.27 22.10 2.48
C GLY A 212 11.13 20.88 2.13
N MET A 213 10.84 20.20 1.00
CA MET A 213 11.87 19.64 0.11
C MET A 213 11.23 19.08 -1.18
N TYR A 214 11.43 19.80 -2.28
CA TYR A 214 10.60 19.76 -3.49
C TYR A 214 11.17 18.94 -4.67
N ASP A 215 12.27 18.19 -4.51
CA ASP A 215 13.00 17.63 -5.68
C ASP A 215 13.21 16.09 -5.74
N GLN A 216 12.63 15.27 -4.87
CA GLN A 216 13.09 13.87 -4.71
C GLN A 216 12.23 12.77 -5.38
N THR A 217 11.94 12.89 -6.69
CA THR A 217 11.41 11.75 -7.48
C THR A 217 12.22 11.42 -8.74
N GLU A 218 13.40 12.02 -8.91
CA GLU A 218 14.31 11.71 -10.01
C GLU A 218 14.84 10.26 -9.91
N GLY A 219 14.61 9.45 -10.94
CA GLY A 219 15.23 8.12 -11.08
C GLY A 219 14.43 6.88 -10.66
N PHE A 220 13.11 6.96 -10.42
CA PHE A 220 12.28 5.85 -9.93
C PHE A 220 12.40 4.55 -10.78
N PRO A 221 13.12 3.51 -10.32
CA PRO A 221 13.18 2.22 -11.01
C PRO A 221 12.05 1.36 -10.42
N GLY A 222 10.93 1.28 -11.12
CA GLY A 222 9.87 0.37 -10.74
C GLY A 222 10.28 -1.06 -11.00
N ILE A 223 10.62 -1.84 -9.96
CA ILE A 223 10.68 -3.32 -10.02
C ILE A 223 10.37 -3.93 -8.65
N GLY A 224 9.56 -5.01 -8.67
CA GLY A 224 9.76 -6.22 -7.86
C GLY A 224 9.52 -6.14 -6.36
N THR A 225 9.61 -7.30 -5.71
CA THR A 225 9.30 -7.51 -4.29
C THR A 225 9.96 -6.50 -3.36
N LYS A 226 11.10 -5.90 -3.70
CA LYS A 226 11.72 -4.82 -2.93
C LYS A 226 11.45 -3.46 -3.58
N ARG A 227 10.70 -2.58 -2.90
CA ARG A 227 10.54 -1.18 -3.32
C ARG A 227 11.83 -0.42 -3.03
N PRO A 228 12.58 0.12 -4.01
CA PRO A 228 13.83 0.85 -3.73
C PRO A 228 13.61 2.21 -3.05
N ILE A 229 12.38 2.75 -3.09
CA ILE A 229 11.98 4.02 -2.45
C ILE A 229 10.56 3.85 -1.91
N LEU A 230 10.33 4.29 -0.67
CA LEU A 230 9.02 4.32 -0.01
C LEU A 230 8.18 5.48 -0.58
N ILE A 231 6.86 5.32 -0.57
CA ILE A 231 5.89 6.39 -0.88
C ILE A 231 6.23 7.60 -0.01
N ARG A 232 6.19 8.83 -0.52
CA ARG A 232 6.14 10.03 0.34
C ARG A 232 4.74 10.09 0.93
N GLU A 233 4.59 9.50 2.09
CA GLU A 233 3.36 9.48 2.85
C GLU A 233 3.41 10.65 3.87
N ILE A 234 3.19 11.93 3.47
CA ILE A 234 3.03 13.06 4.43
C ILE A 234 1.60 13.02 5.02
N PRO A 235 1.41 12.70 6.31
CA PRO A 235 0.10 12.66 6.93
C PRO A 235 -0.16 13.92 7.80
N PRO A 236 -1.43 14.35 8.01
CA PRO A 236 -2.63 13.78 7.41
C PRO A 236 -2.70 14.07 5.91
N PHE A 237 -2.94 13.02 5.13
CA PHE A 237 -3.06 13.06 3.67
C PHE A 237 -4.24 13.91 3.25
N GLN A 238 -3.98 15.20 3.01
CA GLN A 238 -4.99 16.11 2.51
C GLN A 238 -4.45 16.79 1.26
N GLY A 239 -4.30 15.99 0.20
CA GLY A 239 -4.18 16.50 -1.17
C GLY A 239 -5.42 17.27 -1.59
N GLU A 240 -5.40 17.83 -2.80
CA GLU A 240 -6.55 18.59 -3.33
C GLU A 240 -7.79 17.69 -3.42
N LYS A 241 -8.84 18.06 -2.70
CA LYS A 241 -10.13 17.35 -2.67
C LYS A 241 -11.11 18.03 -3.61
N ALA A 242 -11.80 17.23 -4.42
CA ALA A 242 -13.02 17.64 -5.11
C ALA A 242 -14.09 16.55 -4.97
N THR A 243 -15.36 16.89 -5.06
CA THR A 243 -16.44 15.90 -5.07
C THR A 243 -16.46 15.16 -6.41
N LEU A 244 -16.71 13.85 -6.36
CA LEU A 244 -17.04 13.04 -7.54
C LEU A 244 -18.32 13.57 -8.22
#